data_AF-A0AAW3R0K4-F1
#
_entry.id   AF-A0AAW3R0K4-F1
#
_cell.length_a   1.000
_cell.length_b   1.000
_cell.length_c   1.000
_cell.angle_alpha   90.00
_cell.angle_beta   90.00
_cell.angle_gamma   90.00
#
_symmetry.space_group_name_H-M   'P 1'
#
loop_
_entity.id
_entity.type
_entity.pdbx_description
1 polymer ?
#
loop_
_entity_poly.entity_id
_entity_poly.type
_entity_poly.pdbx_seq_one_letter_code
_entity_poly.pdbx_strand_id
1 'polypeptide(L)'
;MPVGRPFKKGQSGNPGGTPKDLREVIALARSHTVTAIEALAEIAGSPASPESARVSAANALLDRAWGKAKETVEISGQDGAPLGLVVTVVRPSE
;
A
#
# COMPACT_ATOMS: atom_id res chain seq x y z
N MET A 1 -23.85 -12.82 -7.42
CA MET A 1 -22.83 -13.80 -6.98
C MET A 1 -23.00 -14.07 -5.50
N PRO A 2 -22.81 -15.30 -5.00
CA PRO A 2 -22.84 -15.54 -3.56
C PRO A 2 -21.64 -14.85 -2.90
N VAL A 3 -21.89 -13.99 -1.93
CA VAL A 3 -20.86 -13.43 -1.04
C VAL A 3 -20.31 -14.55 -0.15
N GLY A 4 -18.99 -14.62 -0.01
CA GLY A 4 -18.32 -15.60 0.84
C GLY A 4 -18.81 -15.56 2.29
N ARG A 5 -18.59 -16.64 3.05
CA ARG A 5 -19.03 -16.72 4.45
C ARG A 5 -18.38 -15.59 5.28
N PRO A 6 -19.17 -14.75 5.98
CA PRO A 6 -18.63 -13.63 6.74
C PRO A 6 -17.75 -14.11 7.91
N PHE A 7 -16.74 -13.31 8.27
CA PHE A 7 -15.91 -13.57 9.45
C PHE A 7 -16.76 -13.55 10.73
N LYS A 8 -16.41 -14.39 11.71
CA LYS A 8 -17.11 -14.43 13.00
C LYS A 8 -16.85 -13.12 13.76
N LYS A 9 -17.93 -12.45 14.22
CA LYS A 9 -17.84 -11.21 15.01
C LYS A 9 -16.90 -11.41 16.21
N GLY A 10 -15.91 -10.53 16.36
CA GLY A 10 -14.91 -10.59 17.43
C GLY A 10 -13.71 -11.51 17.16
N GLN A 11 -13.68 -12.21 16.02
CA GLN A 11 -12.54 -13.04 15.61
C GLN A 11 -11.90 -12.45 14.35
N SER A 12 -10.60 -12.18 14.40
CA SER A 12 -9.83 -11.77 13.22
C SER A 12 -9.90 -12.86 12.15
N GLY A 13 -10.02 -12.47 10.87
CA GLY A 13 -9.88 -13.39 9.73
C GLY A 13 -8.48 -14.02 9.62
N ASN A 14 -7.49 -13.42 10.27
CA ASN A 14 -6.19 -14.01 10.53
C ASN A 14 -5.91 -14.02 12.04
N PRO A 15 -6.37 -15.05 12.78
CA PRO A 15 -6.18 -15.15 14.23
C PRO A 15 -4.71 -15.23 14.64
N GLY A 16 -3.86 -15.86 13.83
CA GLY A 16 -2.42 -15.98 14.07
C GLY A 16 -1.64 -14.69 13.79
N GLY A 17 -2.29 -13.70 13.16
CA GLY A 17 -1.66 -12.46 12.74
C GLY A 17 -0.49 -12.68 11.78
N THR A 18 0.39 -11.69 11.69
CA THR A 18 1.64 -11.81 10.94
C THR A 18 2.63 -12.72 11.70
N PRO A 19 3.23 -13.74 11.05
CA PRO A 19 4.26 -14.60 11.66
C PRO A 19 5.38 -13.78 12.31
N LYS A 20 5.95 -14.27 13.42
CA LYS A 20 6.99 -13.55 14.18
C LYS A 20 8.26 -13.32 13.37
N ASP A 21 8.75 -14.33 12.67
CA ASP A 21 9.96 -14.25 11.84
C ASP A 21 9.84 -13.16 10.78
N LEU A 22 8.64 -13.00 10.21
CA LEU A 22 8.38 -11.94 9.24
C LEU A 22 8.47 -10.54 9.87
N ARG A 23 8.12 -10.38 11.16
CA ARG A 23 8.27 -9.09 11.86
C ARG A 23 9.73 -8.73 12.06
N GLU A 24 10.59 -9.70 12.36
CA GLU A 24 12.03 -9.49 12.53
C GLU A 24 12.68 -9.07 11.21
N VAL A 25 12.33 -9.75 10.11
CA VAL A 25 12.78 -9.37 8.75
C VAL A 25 12.32 -7.95 8.39
N ILE A 26 11.07 -7.59 8.69
CA ILE A 26 10.55 -6.23 8.46
C ILE A 26 11.31 -5.21 9.31
N ALA A 27 11.60 -5.51 10.58
CA ALA A 27 12.34 -4.61 11.46
C ALA A 27 13.76 -4.38 10.96
N LEU A 28 14.44 -5.45 10.53
CA LEU A 28 15.77 -5.37 9.93
C LEU A 28 15.74 -4.53 8.64
N ALA A 29 14.80 -4.79 7.73
CA ALA A 29 14.65 -4.00 6.51
C ALA A 29 14.42 -2.51 6.81
N ARG A 30 13.60 -2.19 7.81
CA ARG A 30 13.38 -0.80 8.25
C ARG A 30 14.63 -0.15 8.82
N SER A 31 15.50 -0.90 9.52
CA SER A 31 16.76 -0.35 10.04
C SER A 31 17.71 0.11 8.93
N HIS A 32 17.62 -0.46 7.72
CA HIS A 32 18.41 -0.04 6.56
C HIS A 32 17.86 1.18 5.81
N THR A 33 16.75 1.77 6.28
CA THR A 33 16.10 2.89 5.59
C THR A 33 17.06 4.06 5.33
N VAL A 34 17.88 4.44 6.31
CA VAL A 34 18.82 5.57 6.17
C VAL A 34 19.82 5.29 5.04
N THR A 35 20.50 4.15 5.08
CA THR A 35 21.45 3.74 4.04
C THR A 35 20.79 3.64 2.66
N ALA A 36 19.56 3.14 2.57
CA ALA A 36 18.84 3.07 1.31
C ALA A 36 18.51 4.46 0.74
N ILE A 37 18.16 5.42 1.59
CA ILE A 37 17.90 6.81 1.18
C ILE A 37 19.19 7.50 0.72
N GLU A 38 20.30 7.29 1.42
CA GLU A 38 21.61 7.81 1.02
C GLU A 38 22.04 7.25 -0.35
N ALA A 39 21.89 5.95 -0.57
CA ALA A 39 22.19 5.33 -1.86
C ALA A 39 21.31 5.89 -3.01
N LEU A 40 20.02 6.15 -2.76
CA LEU A 40 19.16 6.81 -3.74
C LEU A 40 19.63 8.23 -4.06
N ALA A 41 20.05 9.00 -3.05
CA ALA A 41 20.58 10.35 -3.24
C ALA A 41 21.88 10.36 -4.05
N GLU A 42 22.77 9.41 -3.77
CA GLU A 42 24.01 9.21 -4.53
C GLU A 42 23.72 8.87 -6.00
N ILE A 43 22.84 7.90 -6.25
CA ILE A 43 22.45 7.51 -7.62
C ILE A 43 21.84 8.70 -8.35
N ALA A 44 20.95 9.47 -7.73
CA ALA A 44 20.31 10.63 -8.36
C ALA A 44 21.33 11.72 -8.77
N GLY A 45 22.33 11.97 -7.92
CA GLY A 45 23.36 12.98 -8.14
C GLY A 45 24.55 12.54 -8.99
N SER A 46 24.77 11.23 -9.16
CA SER A 46 25.94 10.70 -9.86
C SER A 46 25.85 10.87 -11.38
N PRO A 47 26.80 11.55 -12.03
CA PRO A 47 26.84 11.64 -13.50
C PRO A 47 27.26 10.33 -14.17
N ALA A 48 27.79 9.37 -13.41
CA ALA A 48 28.19 8.06 -13.91
C ALA A 48 27.04 7.04 -13.95
N SER A 49 25.92 7.33 -13.26
CA SER A 49 24.75 6.45 -13.26
C SER A 49 23.92 6.66 -14.55
N PRO A 50 23.29 5.59 -15.10
CA PRO A 50 22.37 5.73 -16.24
C PRO A 50 21.26 6.73 -15.95
N GLU A 51 20.86 7.51 -16.95
CA GLU A 51 19.84 8.56 -16.80
C GLU A 51 18.53 8.02 -16.21
N SER A 52 18.09 6.82 -16.63
CA SER A 52 16.90 6.16 -16.10
C SER A 52 17.01 5.82 -14.61
N ALA A 53 18.18 5.42 -14.14
CA ALA A 53 18.44 5.12 -12.73
C ALA A 53 18.39 6.41 -11.90
N ARG A 54 18.97 7.51 -12.42
CA ARG A 54 18.92 8.83 -11.77
C ARG A 54 17.50 9.35 -11.64
N VAL A 55 16.70 9.29 -12.71
CA VAL A 55 15.28 9.68 -12.71
C VAL A 55 14.48 8.81 -11.73
N SER A 56 14.70 7.49 -11.74
CA SER A 56 14.00 6.58 -10.84
C SER A 56 14.33 6.86 -9.37
N ALA A 57 15.60 7.13 -9.05
CA ALA A 57 16.03 7.45 -7.70
C ALA A 57 15.48 8.81 -7.23
N ALA A 58 15.50 9.83 -8.10
CA ALA A 58 14.92 11.13 -7.82
C ALA A 58 13.40 11.04 -7.54
N ASN A 59 12.65 10.32 -8.39
CA ASN A 59 11.22 10.09 -8.17
C ASN A 59 10.95 9.35 -6.86
N ALA A 60 11.76 8.33 -6.54
CA ALA A 60 11.62 7.57 -5.29
C ALA A 60 11.81 8.46 -4.04
N LEU A 61 12.69 9.45 -4.09
CA LEU A 61 12.88 10.42 -3.01
C LEU A 61 11.72 11.41 -2.93
N LEU A 62 11.32 11.99 -4.07
CA LEU A 62 10.24 12.98 -4.14
C LEU A 62 8.89 12.40 -3.72
N ASP A 63 8.56 11.20 -4.17
CA ASP A 63 7.32 10.50 -3.81
C ASP A 63 7.21 10.24 -2.30
N ARG A 64 8.34 10.08 -1.60
CA ARG A 64 8.38 9.89 -0.15
C ARG A 64 8.28 11.20 0.62
N ALA A 65 8.86 12.28 0.09
CA ALA A 65 8.86 13.59 0.73
C ALA A 65 7.52 14.33 0.55
N TRP A 66 6.90 14.21 -0.63
CA TRP A 66 5.75 15.00 -1.03
C TRP A 66 4.51 14.17 -1.36
N GLY A 67 4.64 12.84 -1.40
CA GLY A 67 3.61 11.95 -1.91
C GLY A 67 3.64 11.85 -3.43
N LYS A 68 2.95 10.83 -3.96
CA LYS A 68 2.71 10.71 -5.40
C LYS A 68 1.66 11.72 -5.85
N ALA A 69 1.71 12.11 -7.13
CA ALA A 69 0.65 12.88 -7.76
C ALA A 69 -0.72 12.21 -7.52
N LYS A 70 -1.74 13.03 -7.24
CA LYS A 70 -3.10 12.53 -6.99
C LYS A 70 -3.60 11.80 -8.25
N GLU A 71 -3.77 10.49 -8.13
CA GLU A 71 -4.38 9.68 -9.17
C GLU A 71 -5.91 9.82 -9.09
N THR A 72 -6.53 10.26 -10.17
CA THR A 72 -7.99 10.28 -10.27
C THR A 72 -8.44 8.93 -10.83
N VAL A 73 -8.97 8.08 -9.97
CA VAL A 73 -9.57 6.81 -10.38
C VAL A 73 -11.06 7.04 -10.63
N GLU A 74 -11.54 6.76 -11.85
CA GLU A 74 -12.97 6.64 -12.10
C GLU A 74 -13.47 5.32 -11.53
N ILE A 75 -14.35 5.40 -10.53
CA ILE A 75 -15.01 4.23 -9.96
C ILE A 75 -16.41 4.15 -10.58
N SER A 76 -16.57 3.26 -11.55
CA SER A 76 -17.85 2.95 -12.18
C SER A 76 -18.25 1.49 -11.92
N GLY A 77 -19.55 1.21 -12.02
CA GLY A 77 -20.08 -0.15 -12.07
C GLY A 77 -19.72 -0.84 -13.38
N GLN A 78 -20.13 -2.10 -13.51
CA GLN A 78 -19.90 -2.88 -14.73
C GLN A 78 -20.41 -2.11 -15.96
N ASP A 79 -19.58 -2.03 -17.01
CA ASP A 79 -19.86 -1.30 -18.25
C ASP A 79 -20.19 0.20 -18.06
N GLY A 80 -19.62 0.84 -17.05
CA GLY A 80 -19.87 2.26 -16.78
C GLY A 80 -21.20 2.53 -16.06
N ALA A 81 -21.90 1.48 -15.62
CA ALA A 81 -23.16 1.63 -14.89
C ALA A 81 -22.95 2.37 -13.56
N PRO A 82 -23.99 3.06 -13.04
CA PRO A 82 -23.94 3.62 -11.70
C PRO A 82 -23.64 2.56 -10.64
N LEU A 83 -22.86 2.93 -9.61
CA LEU A 83 -22.62 2.06 -8.46
C LEU A 83 -23.94 1.84 -7.69
N GLY A 84 -24.32 0.57 -7.51
CA GLY A 84 -25.43 0.19 -6.64
C GLY A 84 -24.98 0.09 -5.18
N LEU A 85 -25.46 0.98 -4.31
CA LEU A 85 -25.25 0.88 -2.86
C LEU A 85 -26.48 0.24 -2.20
N VAL A 86 -26.32 -0.94 -1.60
CA VAL A 86 -27.36 -1.58 -0.78
C VAL A 86 -27.02 -1.37 0.70
N VAL A 87 -27.84 -0.60 1.41
CA VAL A 87 -27.70 -0.37 2.85
C VAL A 87 -28.69 -1.26 3.60
N THR A 88 -28.19 -2.27 4.32
CA THR A 88 -29.01 -3.09 5.21
C THR A 88 -28.86 -2.58 6.64
N VAL A 89 -29.92 -1.97 7.17
CA VAL A 89 -29.98 -1.55 8.58
C VAL A 89 -30.45 -2.73 9.43
N VAL A 90 -29.55 -3.29 10.23
CA VAL A 90 -29.88 -4.35 11.20
C VAL A 90 -30.10 -3.70 12.56
N ARG A 91 -31.32 -3.80 13.10
CA ARG A 91 -31.60 -3.41 14.49
C ARG A 91 -31.00 -4.46 15.44
N PRO A 92 -30.34 -4.06 16.54
CA PRO A 92 -29.95 -5.01 17.59
C PRO A 92 -31.21 -5.67 18.17
N SER A 93 -31.21 -6.99 18.29
CA SER A 93 -32.19 -7.70 19.13
C SER A 93 -31.91 -7.39 20.60
N GLU A 94 -32.97 -7.15 21.37
CA GLU A 94 -32.96 -6.97 22.83
C GLU A 94 -32.20 -8.09 23.56
#